data_AF-A0A968G0E1-F1
#
_entry.id   AF-A0A968G0E1-F1
#
_cell.length_a   1.000
_cell.length_b   1.000
_cell.length_c   1.000
_cell.angle_alpha   90.00
_cell.angle_beta   90.00
_cell.angle_gamma   90.00
#
_symmetry.space_group_name_H-M   'P 1'
#
loop_
_entity.id
_entity.type
_entity.pdbx_description
1 polymer ?
#
loop_
_entity_poly.entity_id
_entity_poly.type
_entity_poly.pdbx_seq_one_letter_code
_entity_poly.pdbx_strand_id
1 'polypeptide(L)'
;AAETWRSQKKIYRKIQEQFGDTFKALQIPNFFCHDGLNEQQCLQGAANFHQAARDPGLKNKLWGTVWVHPYNTLIKDDHDAVFRYTLDPTSIVRVLSQKPDQAQVQADVTLAEKLEKRTRNNATGLRAVCDLEGLRSS
;
A
#
# COMPACT_ATOMS: atom_id res chain seq x y z
N ALA A 1 -3.78 28.85 -2.37
CA ALA A 1 -2.83 27.86 -2.92
C ALA A 1 -1.51 27.80 -2.14
N ALA A 2 -0.73 28.90 -2.04
CA ALA A 2 0.57 28.91 -1.36
C ALA A 2 0.50 28.61 0.16
N GLU A 3 -0.53 29.10 0.86
CA GLU A 3 -0.71 28.86 2.30
C GLU A 3 -1.11 27.42 2.61
N THR A 4 -2.01 26.84 1.81
CA THR A 4 -2.42 25.43 1.89
C THR A 4 -1.20 24.50 1.77
N TRP A 5 -0.34 24.76 0.77
CA TRP A 5 0.90 24.02 0.58
C TRP A 5 1.87 24.13 1.77
N ARG A 6 2.04 25.33 2.35
CA ARG A 6 2.89 25.53 3.53
C ARG A 6 2.39 24.75 4.75
N SER A 7 1.08 24.73 4.96
CA SER A 7 0.45 23.98 6.05
C SER A 7 0.64 22.47 5.86
N GLN A 8 0.33 21.94 4.68
CA GLN A 8 0.53 20.52 4.34
C GLN A 8 1.99 20.10 4.49
N LYS A 9 2.93 20.91 3.99
CA LYS A 9 4.37 20.65 4.14
C LYS A 9 4.80 20.55 5.61
N LYS A 10 4.24 21.41 6.48
CA LYS A 10 4.51 21.36 7.93
C LYS A 10 3.99 20.06 8.54
N ILE A 11 2.78 19.63 8.16
CA ILE A 11 2.19 18.37 8.64
C ILE A 11 3.03 17.17 8.18
N TYR A 12 3.40 17.11 6.90
CA TYR A 12 4.24 16.02 6.37
C TYR A 12 5.59 15.94 7.04
N ARG A 13 6.22 17.09 7.31
CA ARG A 13 7.47 17.13 8.06
C ARG A 13 7.31 16.55 9.47
N LYS A 14 6.24 16.91 10.20
CA LYS A 14 5.97 16.35 11.53
C LYS A 14 5.76 14.83 11.49
N ILE A 15 5.02 14.34 10.50
CA ILE A 15 4.81 12.90 10.32
C ILE A 15 6.13 12.17 10.06
N GLN A 16 6.98 12.71 9.18
CA GLN A 16 8.30 12.15 8.93
C GLN A 16 9.19 12.18 10.18
N GLU A 17 9.21 13.29 10.91
CA GLU A 17 9.97 13.43 12.16
C GLU A 17 9.53 12.44 13.24
N GLN A 18 8.22 12.14 13.34
CA GLN A 18 7.68 11.28 14.39
C GLN A 18 7.60 9.79 14.02
N PHE A 19 7.28 9.48 12.77
CA PHE A 19 6.89 8.14 12.32
C PHE A 19 7.66 7.65 11.08
N GLY A 20 8.54 8.49 10.52
CA GLY A 20 9.23 8.22 9.26
C GLY A 20 10.04 6.92 9.27
N ASP A 21 10.65 6.56 10.39
CA ASP A 21 11.44 5.32 10.50
C ASP A 21 10.58 4.07 10.38
N THR A 22 9.36 4.09 10.91
CA THR A 22 8.41 2.98 10.75
C THR A 22 7.95 2.86 9.30
N PHE A 23 7.74 3.97 8.61
CA PHE A 23 7.32 3.94 7.21
C PHE A 23 8.45 3.46 6.29
N LYS A 24 9.71 3.84 6.59
CA LYS A 24 10.90 3.30 5.92
C LYS A 24 11.06 1.79 6.17
N ALA A 25 10.83 1.33 7.39
CA ALA A 25 10.92 -0.10 7.73
C ALA A 25 9.89 -0.95 6.98
N LEU A 26 8.71 -0.39 6.70
CA LEU A 26 7.69 -1.00 5.85
C LEU A 26 7.90 -0.72 4.35
N GLN A 27 8.97 -0.02 3.96
CA GLN A 27 9.22 0.37 2.57
C GLN A 27 8.06 1.14 1.91
N ILE A 28 7.30 1.92 2.70
CA ILE A 28 6.21 2.75 2.19
C ILE A 28 6.81 3.94 1.43
N PRO A 29 6.62 4.05 0.11
CA PRO A 29 7.21 5.14 -0.67
C PRO A 29 6.59 6.50 -0.33
N ASN A 30 5.29 6.55 -0.07
CA ASN A 30 4.55 7.78 0.14
C ASN A 30 3.47 7.62 1.21
N PHE A 31 3.40 8.56 2.14
CA PHE A 31 2.35 8.65 3.15
C PHE A 31 1.72 10.05 3.12
N PHE A 32 0.43 10.12 2.82
CA PHE A 32 -0.29 11.36 2.62
C PHE A 32 -1.55 11.47 3.47
N CYS A 33 -2.04 12.70 3.61
CA CYS A 33 -3.33 12.98 4.23
C CYS A 33 -4.23 13.68 3.23
N HIS A 34 -5.51 13.30 3.25
CA HIS A 34 -6.53 13.95 2.45
C HIS A 34 -6.69 15.43 2.85
N ASP A 35 -6.90 16.32 1.87
CA ASP A 35 -6.97 17.78 2.07
C ASP A 35 -8.07 18.23 3.04
N GLY A 36 -9.12 17.43 3.17
CA GLY A 36 -10.22 17.65 4.12
C GLY A 36 -9.88 17.35 5.58
N LEU A 37 -8.66 16.90 5.90
CA LEU A 37 -8.21 16.64 7.27
C LEU A 37 -7.42 17.82 7.82
N ASN A 38 -7.68 18.19 9.07
CA ASN A 38 -6.81 19.11 9.80
C ASN A 38 -5.55 18.39 10.32
N GLU A 39 -4.61 19.17 10.85
CA GLU A 39 -3.33 18.66 11.38
C GLU A 39 -3.52 17.57 12.45
N GLN A 40 -4.44 17.76 13.39
CA GLN A 40 -4.67 16.79 14.47
C GLN A 40 -5.22 15.46 13.94
N GLN A 41 -6.18 15.51 13.01
CA GLN A 41 -6.76 14.32 12.41
C GLN A 41 -5.72 13.54 11.59
N CYS A 42 -4.90 14.25 10.81
CA CYS A 42 -3.84 13.63 10.02
C CYS A 42 -2.77 12.98 10.92
N LEU A 43 -2.34 13.67 11.99
CA LEU A 43 -1.39 13.12 12.97
C LEU A 43 -1.98 11.93 13.73
N GLN A 44 -3.27 11.97 14.07
CA GLN A 44 -3.95 10.83 14.69
C GLN A 44 -3.95 9.61 13.77
N GLY A 45 -4.29 9.78 12.49
CA GLY A 45 -4.23 8.70 11.51
C GLY A 45 -2.83 8.12 11.36
N ALA A 46 -1.80 8.98 11.28
CA ALA A 46 -0.40 8.57 11.24
C ALA A 46 0.02 7.79 12.50
N ALA A 47 -0.41 8.24 13.69
CA ALA A 47 -0.13 7.56 14.95
C ALA A 47 -0.82 6.18 15.03
N ASN A 48 -2.08 6.08 14.59
CA ASN A 48 -2.80 4.82 14.55
C ASN A 48 -2.12 3.83 13.58
N PHE A 49 -1.72 4.29 12.41
CA PHE A 49 -1.00 3.47 11.44
C PHE A 49 0.39 3.06 11.95
N HIS A 50 1.12 3.96 12.61
CA HIS A 50 2.40 3.67 13.26
C HIS A 50 2.28 2.55 14.31
N GLN A 51 1.20 2.54 15.08
CA GLN A 51 0.93 1.45 16.03
C GLN A 51 0.60 0.15 15.30
N ALA A 52 -0.24 0.20 14.27
CA ALA A 52 -0.60 -0.95 13.45
C ALA A 52 0.62 -1.57 12.75
N ALA A 53 1.53 -0.74 12.24
CA ALA A 53 2.75 -1.13 11.51
C ALA A 53 3.72 -2.01 12.30
N ARG A 54 3.54 -2.11 13.63
CA ARG A 54 4.31 -3.04 14.47
C ARG A 54 3.86 -4.49 14.32
N ASP A 55 2.65 -4.71 13.80
CA ASP A 55 2.12 -6.04 13.56
C ASP A 55 2.89 -6.76 12.45
N PRO A 56 3.35 -8.01 12.68
CA PRO A 56 4.05 -8.79 11.66
C PRO A 56 3.27 -8.98 10.36
N GLY A 57 1.92 -9.00 10.43
CA GLY A 57 1.02 -9.15 9.29
C GLY A 57 1.04 -7.97 8.32
N LEU A 58 1.73 -6.87 8.64
CA LEU A 58 1.93 -5.72 7.77
C LEU A 58 3.34 -5.60 7.20
N LYS A 59 4.32 -6.34 7.74
CA LYS A 59 5.75 -6.17 7.39
C LYS A 59 6.09 -6.54 5.96
N ASN A 60 5.48 -7.59 5.43
CA ASN A 60 5.83 -8.16 4.12
C ASN A 60 4.86 -7.74 3.00
N LYS A 61 3.92 -6.84 3.30
CA LYS A 61 2.91 -6.38 2.35
C LYS A 61 3.54 -5.51 1.28
N LEU A 62 3.02 -5.61 0.06
CA LEU A 62 3.39 -4.69 -1.01
C LEU A 62 2.78 -3.32 -0.71
N TRP A 63 3.64 -2.35 -0.43
CA TRP A 63 3.24 -0.99 -0.12
C TRP A 63 3.46 -0.04 -1.29
N GLY A 64 2.40 0.65 -1.66
CA GLY A 64 2.39 1.85 -2.49
C GLY A 64 2.15 3.08 -1.64
N THR A 65 1.29 3.96 -2.12
CA THR A 65 0.89 5.16 -1.41
C THR A 65 -0.13 4.84 -0.33
N VAL A 66 0.12 5.33 0.88
CA VAL A 66 -0.80 5.23 2.01
C VAL A 66 -1.47 6.59 2.24
N TRP A 67 -2.80 6.62 2.25
CA TRP A 67 -3.60 7.83 2.46
C TRP A 67 -4.45 7.75 3.72
N VAL A 68 -4.33 8.78 4.57
CA VAL A 68 -5.27 9.04 5.65
C VAL A 68 -6.48 9.79 5.10
N HIS A 69 -7.69 9.25 5.31
CA HIS A 69 -8.94 9.78 4.79
C HIS A 69 -9.94 10.12 5.92
N PRO A 70 -10.88 11.07 5.73
CA PRO A 70 -11.93 11.34 6.71
C PRO A 70 -12.92 10.18 6.91
N TYR A 71 -13.19 9.39 5.87
CA TYR A 71 -14.32 8.44 5.88
C TYR A 71 -14.03 7.02 5.39
N ASN A 72 -13.03 6.84 4.52
CA ASN A 72 -12.91 5.63 3.70
C ASN A 72 -11.81 4.73 4.23
N THR A 73 -11.97 3.41 4.06
CA THR A 73 -10.90 2.43 4.27
C THR A 73 -10.98 1.37 3.19
N LEU A 74 -9.95 1.27 2.36
CA LEU A 74 -9.87 0.33 1.23
C LEU A 74 -8.43 0.11 0.76
N ILE A 75 -8.19 -1.03 0.12
CA ILE A 75 -6.96 -1.32 -0.64
C ILE A 75 -7.24 -0.91 -2.09
N LYS A 76 -6.33 -0.13 -2.69
CA LYS A 76 -6.47 0.37 -4.05
C LYS A 76 -5.38 -0.22 -4.95
N ASP A 77 -5.76 -0.73 -6.11
CA ASP A 77 -4.86 -1.24 -7.15
C ASP A 77 -3.78 -2.20 -6.59
N ASP A 78 -4.12 -2.99 -5.57
CA ASP A 78 -3.30 -3.98 -4.86
C ASP A 78 -2.15 -3.43 -3.99
N HIS A 79 -1.55 -2.28 -4.32
CA HIS A 79 -0.40 -1.72 -3.61
C HIS A 79 -0.73 -0.46 -2.79
N ASP A 80 -1.67 0.37 -3.21
CA ASP A 80 -2.09 1.55 -2.46
C ASP A 80 -3.04 1.17 -1.31
N ALA A 81 -3.08 2.02 -0.28
CA ALA A 81 -3.98 1.86 0.86
C ALA A 81 -4.59 3.21 1.25
N VAL A 82 -5.88 3.20 1.54
CA VAL A 82 -6.60 4.34 2.11
C VAL A 82 -7.21 3.87 3.42
N PHE A 83 -7.10 4.64 4.48
CA PHE A 83 -7.74 4.30 5.75
C PHE A 83 -8.27 5.54 6.47
N ARG A 84 -9.31 5.33 7.27
CA ARG A 84 -9.96 6.41 8.00
C ARG A 84 -9.08 6.83 9.17
N TYR A 85 -8.89 8.14 9.40
CA TYR A 85 -8.00 8.60 10.48
C TYR A 85 -8.41 8.15 11.89
N THR A 86 -9.71 7.90 12.13
CA THR A 86 -10.24 7.37 13.39
C THR A 86 -10.18 5.85 13.49
N LEU A 87 -9.75 5.15 12.43
CA LEU A 87 -9.66 3.70 12.46
C LEU A 87 -8.60 3.28 13.47
N ASP A 88 -8.98 2.39 14.38
CA ASP A 88 -8.08 1.91 15.42
C ASP A 88 -6.98 0.99 14.82
N PRO A 89 -5.83 0.84 15.51
CA PRO A 89 -4.71 0.05 15.00
C PRO A 89 -5.09 -1.40 14.64
N THR A 90 -5.91 -2.06 15.45
CA THR A 90 -6.32 -3.45 15.21
C THR A 90 -7.18 -3.58 13.96
N SER A 91 -8.09 -2.63 13.74
CA SER A 91 -8.87 -2.56 12.50
C SER A 91 -8.01 -2.24 11.28
N ILE A 92 -6.98 -1.40 11.41
CA ILE A 92 -6.00 -1.13 10.34
C ILE A 92 -5.29 -2.43 9.95
N VAL A 93 -4.76 -3.18 10.93
CA VAL A 93 -4.12 -4.48 10.68
C VAL A 93 -5.09 -5.41 9.97
N ARG A 94 -6.30 -5.60 10.52
CA ARG A 94 -7.31 -6.50 9.96
C ARG A 94 -7.59 -6.25 8.48
N VAL A 95 -7.74 -4.98 8.09
CA VAL A 95 -8.04 -4.64 6.68
C VAL A 95 -6.78 -4.74 5.82
N LEU A 96 -5.67 -4.14 6.25
CA LEU A 96 -4.48 -4.02 5.40
C LEU A 96 -3.63 -5.29 5.35
N SER A 97 -3.84 -6.26 6.25
CA SER A 97 -3.26 -7.59 6.13
C SER A 97 -3.81 -8.39 4.95
N GLN A 98 -4.90 -7.95 4.33
CA GLN A 98 -5.43 -8.55 3.09
C GLN A 98 -4.65 -8.12 1.84
N LYS A 99 -3.75 -7.14 1.94
CA LYS A 99 -2.88 -6.76 0.84
C LYS A 99 -2.01 -7.95 0.41
N PRO A 100 -1.63 -8.03 -0.87
CA PRO A 100 -0.70 -9.07 -1.32
C PRO A 100 0.68 -8.86 -0.70
N ASP A 101 1.38 -9.97 -0.51
CA ASP A 101 2.77 -9.95 -0.05
C ASP A 101 3.70 -9.57 -1.21
N GLN A 102 4.77 -8.83 -0.92
CA GLN A 102 5.75 -8.39 -1.92
C GLN A 102 6.37 -9.57 -2.70
N ALA A 103 6.68 -10.66 -2.00
CA ALA A 103 7.25 -11.86 -2.61
C ALA A 103 6.27 -12.55 -3.57
N GLN A 104 4.98 -12.59 -3.21
CA GLN A 104 3.95 -13.18 -4.06
C GLN A 104 3.80 -12.39 -5.37
N VAL A 105 3.72 -11.06 -5.28
CA VAL A 105 3.63 -10.21 -6.48
C VAL A 105 4.85 -10.35 -7.37
N GLN A 106 6.06 -10.40 -6.79
CA GLN A 106 7.29 -10.60 -7.58
C GLN A 106 7.32 -11.97 -8.29
N ALA A 107 6.81 -13.02 -7.64
CA ALA A 107 6.67 -14.34 -8.25
C ALA A 107 5.68 -14.31 -9.43
N ASP A 108 4.53 -13.66 -9.25
CA ASP A 108 3.49 -13.53 -10.27
C ASP A 108 3.98 -12.74 -11.49
N VAL A 109 4.70 -11.62 -11.27
CA VAL A 109 5.34 -10.84 -12.35
C VAL A 109 6.36 -11.69 -13.10
N THR A 110 7.24 -12.39 -12.37
CA THR A 110 8.26 -13.25 -12.99
C THR A 110 7.63 -14.37 -13.80
N LEU A 111 6.53 -14.95 -13.34
CA LEU A 111 5.78 -15.96 -14.06
C LEU A 111 5.15 -15.36 -15.32
N ALA A 112 4.48 -14.21 -15.22
CA ALA A 112 3.87 -13.53 -16.35
C ALA A 112 4.89 -13.21 -17.46
N GLU A 113 6.07 -12.69 -17.10
CA GLU A 113 7.15 -12.42 -18.06
C GLU A 113 7.66 -13.70 -18.76
N LYS A 114 7.79 -14.81 -18.01
CA LYS A 114 8.18 -16.10 -18.59
C LYS A 114 7.14 -16.59 -19.59
N LEU A 115 5.86 -16.46 -19.25
CA LEU A 115 4.76 -16.85 -20.14
C LEU A 115 4.73 -15.97 -21.39
N GLU A 116 4.87 -14.65 -21.25
CA GLU A 116 4.92 -13.74 -22.40
C GLU A 116 6.06 -14.07 -23.35
N LYS A 117 7.27 -14.34 -22.82
CA LYS A 117 8.42 -14.77 -23.63
C LYS A 117 8.15 -16.08 -24.36
N ARG A 118 7.52 -17.06 -23.71
CA ARG A 118 7.11 -18.33 -24.35
C ARG A 118 6.11 -18.11 -25.46
N THR A 119 5.10 -17.26 -25.24
CA THR A 119 4.07 -16.94 -26.24
C THR A 119 4.66 -16.23 -27.46
N ARG A 120 5.57 -15.27 -27.26
CA ARG A 120 6.25 -14.58 -28.37
C ARG A 120 7.19 -15.49 -29.16
N ASN A 121 7.83 -16.46 -28.49
CA ASN A 121 8.77 -17.40 -29.12
C ASN A 121 8.07 -18.64 -29.72
N ASN A 122 6.77 -18.80 -29.57
CA ASN A 122 6.02 -19.92 -30.14
C ASN A 122 5.55 -19.58 -31.57
N ALA A 123 6.33 -20.02 -32.56
CA ALA A 123 6.04 -19.82 -33.98
C ALA A 123 4.80 -20.56 -34.51
N THR A 124 4.16 -21.45 -33.72
CA THR A 124 3.09 -22.33 -34.20
C THR A 124 1.69 -21.97 -33.73
N GLY A 125 1.50 -20.91 -32.93
CA GLY A 125 0.17 -20.40 -32.54
C GLY A 125 -0.71 -21.37 -31.73
N LEU A 126 -0.20 -22.54 -31.37
CA LEU A 126 -0.95 -23.59 -30.67
C LEU A 126 -0.46 -23.74 -29.22
N ARG A 127 -1.40 -23.39 -28.32
CA ARG A 127 -1.48 -23.65 -26.87
C ARG A 127 -0.49 -22.92 -25.95
N ALA A 128 -1.03 -21.90 -25.26
CA ALA A 128 -0.51 -21.37 -24.00
C ALA A 128 -1.63 -21.25 -22.93
N VAL A 129 -2.62 -22.15 -22.94
CA VAL A 129 -3.80 -22.06 -22.06
C VAL A 129 -3.62 -22.85 -20.75
N CYS A 130 -2.61 -23.71 -20.64
CA CYS A 130 -2.45 -24.61 -19.48
C CYS A 130 -1.54 -24.06 -18.35
N ASP A 131 -0.81 -22.96 -18.54
CA ASP A 131 0.14 -22.46 -17.54
C ASP A 131 -0.46 -21.38 -16.59
N LEU A 132 -1.78 -21.11 -16.69
CA LEU A 132 -2.46 -20.08 -15.88
C LEU A 132 -2.94 -20.57 -14.50
N GLU A 133 -2.70 -21.83 -14.14
CA GLU A 133 -3.15 -22.43 -12.87
C GLU A 133 -2.61 -21.70 -11.62
N GLY A 134 -1.53 -20.93 -11.74
CA GLY A 134 -0.93 -20.16 -10.63
C GLY A 134 -1.36 -18.68 -10.53
N LEU A 135 -2.05 -18.12 -11.52
CA LEU A 135 -2.42 -16.69 -11.56
C LEU A 135 -3.88 -16.43 -11.15
N ARG A 136 -4.60 -17.46 -10.69
CA ARG A 136 -5.98 -17.30 -10.24
C ARG A 136 -6.02 -16.69 -8.85
N SER A 137 -6.41 -15.42 -8.79
CA SER A 137 -6.81 -14.72 -7.57
C SER A 137 -7.96 -15.47 -6.89
N SER A 138 -7.75 -15.85 -5.62
CA SER A 138 -8.81 -16.23 -4.67
C SER A 138 -9.34 -15.01 -3.94
#